data_AF-F9GDC1-F1
#
_entry.id   AF-F9GDC1-F1
#
_cell.length_a   1.000
_cell.length_b   1.000
_cell.length_c   1.000
_cell.angle_alpha   90.00
_cell.angle_beta   90.00
_cell.angle_gamma   90.00
#
_symmetry.space_group_name_H-M   'P 1'
#
loop_
_entity.id
_entity.type
_entity.pdbx_description
1 polymer ?
#
loop_
_entity_poly.entity_id
_entity_poly.type
_entity_poly.pdbx_seq_one_letter_code
_entity_poly.pdbx_strand_id
1 'polypeptide(L)'
;MPEYRKAELASAAVILGLAPTVLQLMSASYLDTAVLAYRRPGLAFLLSMSSSGVRPLTATEYDDFIATMGTDPFHTNFGKSQSVWAPIIVSILEYTIASGAVANNAYLAYQLSVWAVCTFSSQQDFLPAMWAAAALVIHLVGYLAARLRISVEGRGGSGEDNNRGTLWHRLWAELTPTPWQSWLEVKKNDRHNGWFLVLVSALYIGDALQAFFETLILSSLVFISVRD
;
A
#
# COMPACT_ATOMS: atom_id res chain seq x y z
N MET A 1 -1.97 3.30 -41.88
CA MET A 1 -1.43 2.44 -40.82
C MET A 1 -1.47 0.98 -41.27
N PRO A 2 -0.35 0.23 -41.19
CA PRO A 2 -0.31 -1.20 -41.48
C PRO A 2 -1.29 -1.99 -40.58
N GLU A 3 -1.80 -3.11 -41.08
CA GLU A 3 -2.82 -3.92 -40.39
C GLU A 3 -2.31 -4.54 -39.08
N TYR A 4 -1.03 -4.93 -39.04
CA TYR A 4 -0.39 -5.44 -37.82
C TYR A 4 -0.36 -4.39 -36.70
N ARG A 5 -0.14 -3.11 -37.00
CA ARG A 5 -0.15 -2.03 -35.99
C ARG A 5 -1.54 -1.80 -35.40
N LYS A 6 -2.59 -2.01 -36.21
CA LYS A 6 -3.98 -1.92 -35.73
C LYS A 6 -4.29 -3.08 -34.77
N ALA A 7 -3.82 -4.29 -35.09
CA ALA A 7 -3.95 -5.44 -34.22
C ALA A 7 -3.17 -5.26 -32.90
N GLU A 8 -1.97 -4.68 -32.95
CA GLU A 8 -1.18 -4.33 -31.74
C GLU A 8 -1.87 -3.30 -30.85
N LEU A 9 -2.44 -2.23 -31.43
CA LEU A 9 -3.20 -1.24 -30.64
C LEU A 9 -4.47 -1.85 -30.04
N ALA A 10 -5.17 -2.72 -30.78
CA ALA A 10 -6.35 -3.40 -30.29
C ALA A 10 -6.02 -4.36 -29.14
N SER A 11 -4.91 -5.11 -29.21
CA SER A 11 -4.49 -6.00 -28.13
C SER A 11 -4.03 -5.21 -26.89
N ALA A 12 -3.32 -4.10 -27.07
CA ALA A 12 -2.94 -3.21 -25.97
C ALA A 12 -4.17 -2.64 -25.25
N ALA A 13 -5.21 -2.23 -25.98
CA ALA A 13 -6.46 -1.75 -25.39
C ALA A 13 -7.17 -2.83 -24.56
N VAL A 14 -7.17 -4.09 -25.00
CA VAL A 14 -7.73 -5.21 -24.22
C VAL A 14 -6.96 -5.42 -22.92
N ILE A 15 -5.62 -5.42 -22.98
CA ILE A 15 -4.78 -5.59 -21.79
C ILE A 15 -5.01 -4.44 -20.81
N LEU A 16 -5.05 -3.20 -21.31
CA LEU A 16 -5.34 -2.02 -20.49
C LEU A 16 -6.75 -2.06 -19.89
N GLY A 17 -7.75 -2.57 -20.61
CA GLY A 17 -9.10 -2.76 -20.08
C GLY A 17 -9.19 -3.81 -18.98
N LEU A 18 -8.29 -4.81 -18.97
CA LEU A 18 -8.21 -5.84 -17.94
C LEU A 18 -7.27 -5.49 -16.78
N ALA A 19 -6.33 -4.55 -16.99
CA ALA A 19 -5.36 -4.12 -16.01
C ALA A 19 -5.99 -3.70 -14.66
N PRO A 20 -7.10 -2.95 -14.60
CA PRO A 20 -7.74 -2.59 -13.33
C PRO A 20 -8.07 -3.79 -12.44
N THR A 21 -8.59 -4.86 -13.04
CA THR A 21 -8.97 -6.08 -12.31
C THR A 21 -7.74 -6.82 -11.81
N VAL A 22 -6.71 -6.93 -12.65
CA VAL A 22 -5.45 -7.60 -12.28
C VAL A 22 -4.75 -6.83 -11.16
N LEU A 23 -4.70 -5.50 -11.24
CA LEU A 23 -4.08 -4.64 -10.24
C LEU A 23 -4.82 -4.71 -8.91
N GLN A 24 -6.16 -4.69 -8.90
CA GLN A 24 -6.94 -4.87 -7.66
C GLN A 24 -6.70 -6.22 -7.00
N LEU A 25 -6.56 -7.30 -7.77
CA LEU A 25 -6.29 -8.64 -7.24
C LEU A 25 -4.87 -8.78 -6.67
N MET A 26 -3.89 -8.13 -7.28
CA MET A 26 -2.49 -8.22 -6.88
C MET A 26 -2.08 -7.16 -5.85
N SER A 27 -2.90 -6.10 -5.69
CA SER A 27 -2.61 -5.01 -4.76
C SER A 27 -2.65 -5.47 -3.31
N ALA A 28 -1.83 -4.81 -2.49
CA ALA A 28 -1.99 -4.89 -1.05
C ALA A 28 -3.34 -4.27 -0.63
N SER A 29 -3.92 -4.78 0.44
CA SER A 29 -5.00 -4.07 1.12
C SER A 29 -4.43 -2.99 2.05
N TYR A 30 -5.26 -2.00 2.40
CA TYR A 30 -4.89 -1.00 3.39
C TYR A 30 -4.73 -1.59 4.80
N LEU A 31 -5.28 -2.78 5.08
CA LEU A 31 -5.03 -3.51 6.33
C LEU A 31 -3.62 -4.10 6.36
N ASP A 32 -3.16 -4.72 5.26
CA ASP A 32 -1.82 -5.32 5.17
C ASP A 32 -0.73 -4.29 5.45
N THR A 33 -0.86 -3.12 4.83
CA THR A 33 0.03 -1.97 5.02
C THR A 33 -0.13 -1.32 6.39
N ALA A 34 -1.34 -1.26 6.95
CA ALA A 34 -1.57 -0.76 8.30
C ALA A 34 -0.90 -1.61 9.39
N VAL A 35 -0.93 -2.95 9.30
CA VAL A 35 -0.24 -3.85 10.26
C VAL A 35 1.24 -3.60 10.23
N LEU A 36 1.81 -3.57 9.02
CA LEU A 36 3.23 -3.32 8.86
C LEU A 36 3.60 -1.95 9.43
N ALA A 37 2.75 -0.93 9.24
CA ALA A 37 3.00 0.42 9.72
C ALA A 37 3.04 0.55 11.25
N TYR A 38 2.50 -0.39 12.03
CA TYR A 38 2.70 -0.42 13.48
C TYR A 38 4.12 -0.77 13.91
N ARG A 39 4.85 -1.48 13.04
CA ARG A 39 6.18 -2.03 13.32
C ARG A 39 7.28 -1.35 12.53
N ARG A 40 7.02 -1.10 11.25
CA ARG A 40 7.94 -0.57 10.25
C ARG A 40 7.23 0.47 9.37
N PRO A 41 6.81 1.62 9.95
CA PRO A 41 6.05 2.67 9.24
C PRO A 41 6.70 3.18 7.96
N GLY A 42 8.02 3.31 7.91
CA GLY A 42 8.73 3.77 6.72
C GLY A 42 8.67 2.75 5.57
N LEU A 43 8.86 1.45 5.88
CA LEU A 43 8.70 0.41 4.87
C LEU A 43 7.25 0.30 4.38
N ALA A 44 6.27 0.36 5.30
CA ALA A 44 4.86 0.37 4.95
C ALA A 44 4.49 1.54 4.04
N PHE A 45 5.07 2.71 4.28
CA PHE A 45 4.89 3.89 3.43
C PHE A 45 5.46 3.68 2.02
N LEU A 46 6.68 3.14 1.89
CA LEU A 46 7.25 2.80 0.58
C LEU A 46 6.38 1.78 -0.16
N LEU A 47 5.91 0.73 0.51
CA LEU A 47 5.04 -0.28 -0.10
C LEU A 47 3.70 0.32 -0.53
N SER A 48 3.13 1.22 0.26
CA SER A 48 1.91 1.94 -0.10
C SER A 48 2.12 2.83 -1.35
N MET A 49 3.27 3.50 -1.47
CA MET A 49 3.62 4.29 -2.66
C MET A 49 3.90 3.42 -3.90
N SER A 50 4.36 2.19 -3.70
CA SER A 50 4.56 1.24 -4.80
C SER A 50 3.26 0.63 -5.31
N SER A 51 2.18 0.71 -4.53
CA SER A 51 0.88 0.19 -4.91
C SER A 51 0.20 1.11 -5.93
N SER A 52 -0.07 0.59 -7.12
CA SER A 52 -0.84 1.29 -8.15
C SER A 52 -2.36 1.08 -8.01
N GLY A 53 -2.78 0.21 -7.11
CA GLY A 53 -4.18 -0.06 -6.81
C GLY A 53 -4.41 -0.20 -5.31
N VAL A 54 -5.63 -0.55 -4.94
CA VAL A 54 -5.99 -0.95 -3.57
C VAL A 54 -6.86 -2.18 -3.69
N ARG A 55 -6.54 -3.24 -2.94
CA ARG A 55 -7.45 -4.39 -2.85
C ARG A 55 -8.65 -3.99 -2.00
N PRO A 56 -9.87 -3.95 -2.55
CA PRO A 56 -11.05 -3.60 -1.79
C PRO A 56 -11.29 -4.64 -0.70
N LEU A 57 -11.74 -4.17 0.45
CA LEU A 57 -12.11 -5.05 1.57
C LEU A 57 -13.62 -4.96 1.82
N THR A 58 -14.18 -6.08 2.22
CA THR A 58 -15.57 -6.16 2.70
C THR A 58 -15.65 -5.70 4.16
N ALA A 59 -16.86 -5.34 4.60
CA ALA A 59 -17.14 -4.99 6.00
C ALA A 59 -16.76 -6.12 6.97
N THR A 60 -17.05 -7.36 6.59
CA THR A 60 -16.75 -8.55 7.38
C THR A 60 -15.25 -8.80 7.50
N GLU A 61 -14.48 -8.61 6.42
CA GLU A 61 -13.02 -8.82 6.45
C GLU A 61 -12.33 -7.81 7.36
N TYR A 62 -12.78 -6.55 7.37
CA TYR A 62 -12.22 -5.55 8.28
C TYR A 62 -12.50 -5.90 9.75
N ASP A 63 -13.75 -6.23 10.08
CA ASP A 63 -14.11 -6.54 11.46
C ASP A 63 -13.47 -7.83 11.97
N ASP A 64 -13.44 -8.87 11.13
CA ASP A 64 -12.79 -10.16 11.43
C ASP A 64 -11.29 -9.98 11.67
N PHE A 65 -10.64 -9.17 10.85
CA PHE A 65 -9.25 -8.83 11.03
C PHE A 65 -8.98 -8.10 12.35
N ILE A 66 -9.79 -7.10 12.72
CA ILE A 66 -9.66 -6.42 14.01
C ILE A 66 -9.90 -7.39 15.18
N ALA A 67 -10.82 -8.34 15.03
CA ALA A 67 -11.10 -9.34 16.04
C ALA A 67 -9.95 -10.33 16.22
N THR A 68 -9.34 -10.77 15.11
CA THR A 68 -8.30 -11.81 15.07
C THR A 68 -6.91 -11.29 15.41
N MET A 69 -6.60 -10.02 15.11
CA MET A 69 -5.27 -9.44 15.33
C MET A 69 -4.81 -9.48 16.81
N GLY A 70 -5.75 -9.55 17.76
CA GLY A 70 -5.46 -9.64 19.19
C GLY A 70 -5.47 -11.05 19.78
N THR A 71 -5.96 -12.05 19.06
CA THR A 71 -6.24 -13.39 19.62
C THR A 71 -5.14 -14.40 19.33
N ASP A 72 -4.53 -14.36 18.14
CA ASP A 72 -3.49 -15.33 17.76
C ASP A 72 -2.11 -14.67 17.67
N PRO A 73 -1.10 -15.16 18.42
CA PRO A 73 0.27 -14.70 18.24
C PRO A 73 0.74 -15.05 16.83
N PHE A 74 1.19 -14.04 16.09
CA PHE A 74 1.76 -14.24 14.75
C PHE A 74 3.03 -15.11 14.87
N HIS A 75 2.91 -16.40 14.56
CA HIS A 75 4.01 -17.35 14.58
C HIS A 75 4.77 -17.30 13.27
N THR A 76 5.90 -16.59 13.25
CA THR A 76 6.87 -16.76 12.16
C THR A 76 7.80 -17.93 12.47
N ASN A 77 7.81 -18.96 11.63
CA ASN A 77 8.68 -20.14 11.77
C ASN A 77 10.17 -19.86 11.54
N PHE A 78 10.59 -18.61 11.34
CA PHE A 78 11.97 -18.25 11.01
C PHE A 78 12.97 -18.38 12.18
N GLY A 79 12.49 -18.68 13.39
CA GLY A 79 13.33 -18.79 14.57
C GLY A 79 14.06 -17.48 14.93
N LYS A 80 14.88 -17.50 15.98
CA LYS A 80 15.76 -16.35 16.28
C LYS A 80 16.93 -16.37 15.31
N SER A 81 17.23 -15.21 14.69
CA SER A 81 18.43 -15.10 13.85
C SER A 81 19.67 -15.44 14.68
N GLN A 82 20.41 -16.46 14.24
CA GLN A 82 21.69 -16.83 14.85
C GLN A 82 22.83 -15.86 14.44
N SER A 83 22.59 -15.01 13.44
CA SER A 83 23.54 -14.03 12.93
C SER A 83 23.06 -12.60 13.19
N VAL A 84 23.97 -11.74 13.67
CA VAL A 84 23.70 -10.30 13.87
C VAL A 84 23.54 -9.57 12.53
N TRP A 85 24.11 -10.10 11.46
CA TRP A 85 24.09 -9.46 10.13
C TRP A 85 22.85 -9.79 9.31
N ALA A 86 22.20 -10.94 9.54
CA ALA A 86 21.07 -11.37 8.73
C ALA A 86 19.87 -10.38 8.76
N PRO A 87 19.43 -9.85 9.93
CA PRO A 87 18.38 -8.84 9.98
C PRO A 87 18.71 -7.58 9.17
N ILE A 88 19.97 -7.13 9.25
CA ILE A 88 20.47 -5.93 8.55
C ILE A 88 20.41 -6.15 7.04
N ILE A 89 20.94 -7.28 6.56
CA ILE A 89 20.95 -7.61 5.12
C ILE A 89 19.52 -7.72 4.57
N VAL A 90 18.63 -8.40 5.30
CA VAL A 90 17.22 -8.54 4.90
C VAL A 90 16.55 -7.17 4.84
N SER A 91 16.75 -6.31 5.85
CA SER A 91 16.18 -4.97 5.83
C SER A 91 16.72 -4.14 4.66
N ILE A 92 18.03 -4.15 4.41
CA ILE A 92 18.62 -3.44 3.25
C ILE A 92 17.98 -3.92 1.94
N LEU A 93 17.81 -5.23 1.79
CA LEU A 93 17.19 -5.80 0.60
C LEU A 93 15.72 -5.37 0.46
N GLU A 94 14.93 -5.42 1.53
CA GLU A 94 13.53 -4.98 1.53
C GLU A 94 13.40 -3.50 1.15
N TYR A 95 14.22 -2.61 1.71
CA TYR A 95 14.21 -1.19 1.35
C TYR A 95 14.66 -0.93 -0.08
N THR A 96 15.65 -1.68 -0.57
CA THR A 96 16.14 -1.55 -1.94
C THR A 96 15.05 -1.94 -2.94
N ILE A 97 14.41 -3.09 -2.71
CA ILE A 97 13.31 -3.58 -3.56
C ILE A 97 12.11 -2.62 -3.48
N ALA A 98 11.70 -2.22 -2.28
CA ALA A 98 10.57 -1.31 -2.10
C ALA A 98 10.83 0.05 -2.78
N SER A 99 12.02 0.63 -2.61
CA SER A 99 12.39 1.89 -3.26
C SER A 99 12.43 1.75 -4.79
N GLY A 100 12.94 0.64 -5.31
CA GLY A 100 12.90 0.33 -6.74
C GLY A 100 11.48 0.20 -7.27
N ALA A 101 10.57 -0.41 -6.51
CA ALA A 101 9.16 -0.52 -6.86
C ALA A 101 8.45 0.85 -6.86
N VAL A 102 8.75 1.73 -5.89
CA VAL A 102 8.25 3.12 -5.89
C VAL A 102 8.75 3.87 -7.12
N ALA A 103 10.05 3.79 -7.43
CA ALA A 103 10.62 4.43 -8.60
C ALA A 103 9.96 3.91 -9.89
N ASN A 104 9.71 2.60 -9.98
CA ASN A 104 9.02 1.98 -11.09
C ASN A 104 7.57 2.48 -11.23
N ASN A 105 6.81 2.54 -10.13
CA ASN A 105 5.43 3.04 -10.14
C ASN A 105 5.37 4.52 -10.55
N ALA A 106 6.26 5.35 -10.00
CA ALA A 106 6.36 6.76 -10.36
C ALA A 106 6.77 6.96 -11.83
N TYR A 107 7.70 6.16 -12.33
CA TYR A 107 8.13 6.19 -13.72
C TYR A 107 7.01 5.74 -14.66
N LEU A 108 6.25 4.71 -14.28
CA LEU A 108 5.05 4.28 -15.02
C LEU A 108 4.02 5.39 -15.09
N ALA A 109 3.66 6.00 -13.96
CA ALA A 109 2.72 7.12 -13.91
C ALA A 109 3.18 8.29 -14.79
N TYR A 110 4.48 8.60 -14.77
CA TYR A 110 5.09 9.60 -15.66
C TYR A 110 4.95 9.21 -17.14
N GLN A 111 5.27 7.96 -17.49
CA GLN A 111 5.15 7.49 -18.88
C GLN A 111 3.71 7.55 -19.38
N LEU A 112 2.74 7.12 -18.57
CA LEU A 112 1.32 7.20 -18.91
C LEU A 112 0.85 8.65 -19.06
N SER A 113 1.42 9.57 -18.28
CA SER A 113 1.08 11.00 -18.36
C SER A 113 1.66 11.69 -19.61
N VAL A 114 2.84 11.27 -20.07
CA VAL A 114 3.56 11.93 -21.18
C VAL A 114 3.29 11.29 -22.54
N TRP A 115 3.16 9.95 -22.58
CA TRP A 115 3.13 9.18 -23.83
C TRP A 115 1.74 8.64 -24.19
N ALA A 116 0.74 8.89 -23.36
CA ALA A 116 -0.63 8.47 -23.61
C ALA A 116 -1.60 9.62 -23.35
N VAL A 117 -2.73 9.57 -24.05
CA VAL A 117 -3.82 10.55 -23.90
C VAL A 117 -5.03 9.84 -23.35
N CYS A 118 -5.58 10.36 -22.25
CA CYS A 118 -6.88 9.95 -21.72
C CYS A 118 -7.99 10.51 -22.61
N THR A 119 -8.67 9.65 -23.37
CA THR A 119 -9.69 10.09 -24.34
C THR A 119 -10.90 10.80 -23.70
N PHE A 120 -11.24 10.52 -22.44
CA PHE A 120 -12.34 11.20 -21.74
C PHE A 120 -11.98 12.61 -21.25
N SER A 121 -10.68 12.91 -21.09
CA SER A 121 -10.19 14.18 -20.56
C SER A 121 -8.83 14.48 -21.15
N SER A 122 -8.82 14.75 -22.47
CA SER A 122 -7.60 14.92 -23.26
C SER A 122 -6.81 16.19 -22.96
N GLN A 123 -7.31 17.06 -22.07
CA GLN A 123 -6.60 18.27 -21.63
C GLN A 123 -5.88 18.09 -20.28
N GLN A 124 -6.02 16.92 -19.64
CA GLN A 124 -5.46 16.66 -18.32
C GLN A 124 -4.48 15.49 -18.37
N ASP A 125 -3.21 15.82 -18.54
CA ASP A 125 -2.14 14.83 -18.71
C ASP A 125 -1.70 14.22 -17.36
N PHE A 126 -2.08 14.83 -16.23
CA PHE A 126 -1.67 14.42 -14.88
C PHE A 126 -2.62 13.38 -14.23
N LEU A 127 -3.65 12.93 -14.94
CA LEU A 127 -4.63 11.97 -14.43
C LEU A 127 -4.01 10.63 -13.99
N PRO A 128 -3.06 10.01 -14.73
CA PRO A 128 -2.38 8.80 -14.26
C PRO A 128 -1.58 9.03 -12.97
N ALA A 129 -0.95 10.20 -12.82
CA ALA A 129 -0.24 10.56 -11.58
C ALA A 129 -1.20 10.73 -10.40
N MET A 130 -2.37 11.33 -10.62
CA MET A 130 -3.42 11.40 -9.59
C MET A 130 -3.93 10.03 -9.17
N TRP A 131 -4.07 9.09 -10.10
CA TRP A 131 -4.50 7.73 -9.80
C TRP A 131 -3.52 7.02 -8.87
N ALA A 132 -2.22 7.09 -9.16
CA ALA A 132 -1.19 6.54 -8.29
C ALA A 132 -1.17 7.23 -6.90
N ALA A 133 -1.34 8.56 -6.87
CA ALA A 133 -1.41 9.30 -5.61
C ALA A 133 -2.64 8.96 -4.77
N ALA A 134 -3.79 8.72 -5.40
CA ALA A 134 -5.03 8.37 -4.72
C ALA A 134 -4.92 7.00 -4.02
N ALA A 135 -4.26 6.02 -4.63
CA ALA A 135 -3.97 4.73 -3.98
C ALA A 135 -3.19 4.92 -2.67
N LEU A 136 -2.13 5.75 -2.69
CA LEU A 136 -1.36 6.09 -1.49
C LEU A 136 -2.24 6.71 -0.40
N VAL A 137 -3.12 7.65 -0.77
CA VAL A 137 -4.02 8.30 0.20
C VAL A 137 -4.94 7.28 0.88
N ILE A 138 -5.48 6.31 0.13
CA ILE A 138 -6.33 5.26 0.70
C ILE A 138 -5.56 4.41 1.71
N HIS A 139 -4.33 4.00 1.39
CA HIS A 139 -3.47 3.29 2.34
C HIS A 139 -3.19 4.10 3.62
N LEU A 140 -2.93 5.40 3.49
CA LEU A 140 -2.73 6.29 4.64
C LEU A 140 -3.99 6.42 5.50
N VAL A 141 -5.16 6.60 4.88
CA VAL A 141 -6.45 6.66 5.59
C VAL A 141 -6.74 5.32 6.29
N GLY A 142 -6.41 4.19 5.66
CA GLY A 142 -6.58 2.86 6.24
C GLY A 142 -5.70 2.64 7.46
N TYR A 143 -4.45 3.12 7.41
CA TYR A 143 -3.58 3.16 8.58
C TYR A 143 -4.16 4.02 9.70
N LEU A 144 -4.64 5.22 9.40
CA LEU A 144 -5.25 6.11 10.40
C LEU A 144 -6.49 5.47 11.03
N ALA A 145 -7.37 4.87 10.23
CA ALA A 145 -8.57 4.17 10.70
C ALA A 145 -8.19 3.02 11.64
N ALA A 146 -7.21 2.19 11.24
CA ALA A 146 -6.69 1.12 12.09
C ALA A 146 -6.17 1.68 13.42
N ARG A 147 -5.44 2.81 13.40
CA ARG A 147 -4.84 3.44 14.59
C ARG A 147 -5.86 3.98 15.59
N LEU A 148 -7.08 4.27 15.15
CA LEU A 148 -8.16 4.69 16.04
C LEU A 148 -8.78 3.51 16.83
N ARG A 149 -8.63 2.28 16.34
CA ARG A 149 -9.28 1.08 16.92
C ARG A 149 -8.30 0.08 17.53
N ILE A 150 -7.06 0.07 17.06
CA ILE A 150 -5.98 -0.78 17.57
C ILE A 150 -5.04 0.07 18.42
N SER A 151 -4.92 -0.28 19.70
CA SER A 151 -3.85 0.20 20.55
C SER A 151 -2.79 -0.89 20.65
N VAL A 152 -1.54 -0.49 20.48
CA VAL A 152 -0.40 -1.40 20.51
C VAL A 152 0.39 -1.14 21.78
N GLU A 153 0.52 -2.14 22.63
CA GLU A 153 1.38 -2.06 23.81
C GLU A 153 2.64 -2.90 23.58
N GLY A 154 3.80 -2.24 23.59
CA GLY A 154 5.08 -2.92 23.50
C GLY A 154 5.42 -3.55 24.84
N ARG A 155 5.54 -4.88 24.90
CA ARG A 155 5.98 -5.57 26.11
C ARG A 155 7.51 -5.43 26.26
N GLY A 156 7.95 -4.25 26.70
CA GLY A 156 9.37 -3.95 26.88
C GLY A 156 9.61 -2.56 27.48
N GLY A 157 9.83 -2.51 28.79
CA GLY A 157 10.48 -1.38 29.47
C GLY A 157 9.55 -0.22 29.83
N SER A 158 8.81 -0.37 30.93
CA SER A 158 8.47 0.79 31.77
C SER A 158 9.79 1.36 32.32
N GLY A 159 10.28 2.47 31.77
CA GLY A 159 11.54 3.06 32.20
C GLY A 159 11.86 4.35 31.45
N GLU A 160 11.55 5.47 32.12
CA GLU A 160 12.08 6.83 31.96
C GLU A 160 12.21 7.46 30.56
N ASP A 161 11.48 8.56 30.40
CA ASP A 161 11.57 9.53 29.32
C ASP A 161 13.02 9.99 29.06
N ASN A 162 13.68 9.36 28.09
CA ASN A 162 14.79 9.96 27.37
C ASN A 162 14.45 9.93 25.88
N ASN A 163 13.88 11.03 25.38
CA ASN A 163 13.33 11.18 24.02
C ASN A 163 14.31 10.74 22.90
N ARG A 164 15.63 10.86 23.14
CA ARG A 164 16.67 10.35 22.22
C ARG A 164 16.70 8.82 22.15
N GLY A 165 16.60 8.12 23.29
CA GLY A 165 16.57 6.65 23.33
C GLY A 165 15.34 6.07 22.65
N THR A 166 14.19 6.75 22.77
CA THR A 166 12.94 6.35 22.12
C THR A 166 13.02 6.45 20.59
N LEU A 167 13.64 7.51 20.05
CA LEU A 167 13.83 7.65 18.60
C LEU A 167 14.81 6.61 18.05
N TRP A 168 15.94 6.39 18.72
CA TRP A 168 16.89 5.33 18.34
C TRP A 168 16.24 3.95 18.36
N HIS A 169 15.47 3.63 19.40
CA HIS A 169 14.73 2.37 19.45
C HIS A 169 13.75 2.24 18.27
N ARG A 170 13.03 3.31 17.90
CA ARG A 170 12.12 3.29 16.75
C ARG A 170 12.87 3.05 15.43
N LEU A 171 14.03 3.69 15.23
CA LEU A 171 14.87 3.47 14.05
C LEU A 171 15.44 2.05 14.00
N TRP A 172 15.84 1.49 15.14
CA TRP A 172 16.30 0.10 15.21
C TRP A 172 15.17 -0.91 15.00
N ALA A 173 13.96 -0.60 15.48
CA ALA A 173 12.78 -1.39 15.19
C ALA A 173 12.48 -1.38 13.68
N GLU A 174 12.55 -0.21 13.03
CA GLU A 174 12.37 -0.07 11.59
C GLU A 174 13.32 -0.97 10.77
N LEU A 175 14.59 -1.07 11.21
CA LEU A 175 15.62 -1.88 10.55
C LEU A 175 15.61 -3.37 10.95
N THR A 176 14.78 -3.76 11.91
CA THR A 176 14.64 -5.15 12.31
C THR A 176 13.43 -5.74 11.56
N PRO A 177 13.63 -6.74 10.68
CA PRO A 177 12.52 -7.36 9.96
C PRO A 177 11.47 -7.95 10.91
N THR A 178 10.20 -7.86 10.50
CA THR A 178 9.04 -8.28 11.30
C THR A 178 9.18 -9.66 11.96
N PRO A 179 9.74 -10.70 11.30
CA PRO A 179 9.92 -12.02 11.93
C PRO A 179 10.84 -12.05 13.16
N TRP A 180 11.75 -11.08 13.29
CA TRP A 180 12.72 -11.01 14.39
C TRP A 180 12.40 -9.91 15.42
N GLN A 181 11.29 -9.19 15.25
CA GLN A 181 10.84 -8.21 16.24
C GLN A 181 10.12 -8.88 17.42
N SER A 182 10.10 -8.20 18.56
CA SER A 182 9.28 -8.61 19.71
C SER A 182 7.79 -8.60 19.36
N TRP A 183 7.02 -9.41 20.09
CA TRP A 183 5.59 -9.48 19.86
C TRP A 183 4.89 -8.15 20.19
N LEU A 184 3.78 -7.93 19.50
CA LEU A 184 2.99 -6.73 19.57
C LEU A 184 1.64 -7.12 20.19
N GLU A 185 1.38 -6.68 21.43
CA GLU A 185 0.07 -6.88 22.06
C GLU A 185 -0.90 -5.91 21.44
N VAL A 186 -1.82 -6.44 20.63
CA VAL A 186 -2.90 -5.67 20.05
C VAL A 186 -4.07 -5.66 21.02
N LYS A 187 -4.31 -4.52 21.63
CA LYS A 187 -5.52 -4.26 22.42
C LYS A 187 -6.52 -3.56 21.53
N LYS A 188 -7.66 -4.21 21.32
CA LYS A 188 -8.80 -3.58 20.68
C LYS A 188 -9.35 -2.50 21.61
N ASN A 189 -9.48 -1.29 21.11
CA ASN A 189 -10.17 -0.22 21.81
C ASN A 189 -11.65 -0.25 21.44
N ASP A 190 -12.49 -0.80 22.31
CA ASP A 190 -13.94 -0.89 22.09
C ASP A 190 -14.68 0.44 22.32
N ARG A 191 -13.97 1.53 22.59
CA ARG A 191 -14.58 2.85 22.75
C ARG A 191 -15.14 3.32 21.41
N HIS A 192 -16.44 3.61 21.37
CA HIS A 192 -17.10 4.17 20.19
C HIS A 192 -16.41 5.47 19.76
N ASN A 193 -15.71 5.41 18.64
CA ASN A 193 -15.05 6.56 18.05
C ASN A 193 -15.77 6.92 16.75
N GLY A 194 -16.55 8.00 16.76
CA GLY A 194 -17.26 8.46 15.55
C GLY A 194 -16.33 8.68 14.37
N TRP A 195 -15.08 9.10 14.62
CA TRP A 195 -14.06 9.24 13.59
C TRP A 195 -13.68 7.92 12.93
N PHE A 196 -13.68 6.80 13.67
CA PHE A 196 -13.43 5.49 13.08
C PHE A 196 -14.49 5.15 12.03
N LEU A 197 -15.77 5.36 12.34
CA LEU A 197 -16.87 5.13 11.40
C LEU A 197 -16.76 6.03 10.16
N VAL A 198 -16.40 7.30 10.35
CA VAL A 198 -16.18 8.25 9.24
C VAL A 198 -15.06 7.77 8.33
N LEU A 199 -13.89 7.39 8.90
CA LEU A 199 -12.75 6.95 8.10
C LEU A 199 -13.02 5.62 7.38
N VAL A 200 -13.66 4.65 8.04
CA VAL A 200 -14.03 3.38 7.41
C VAL A 200 -15.07 3.58 6.30
N SER A 201 -16.06 4.46 6.50
CA SER A 201 -17.01 4.82 5.44
C SER A 201 -16.30 5.49 4.26
N ALA A 202 -15.34 6.37 4.54
CA ALA A 202 -14.53 7.01 3.52
C ALA A 202 -13.63 6.01 2.77
N LEU A 203 -13.15 4.95 3.43
CA LEU A 203 -12.41 3.86 2.79
C LEU A 203 -13.29 3.07 1.83
N TYR A 204 -14.50 2.67 2.21
CA TYR A 204 -15.39 1.94 1.29
C TYR A 204 -15.75 2.77 0.06
N ILE A 205 -16.04 4.05 0.26
CA ILE A 205 -16.31 4.97 -0.85
C ILE A 205 -15.03 5.18 -1.68
N GLY A 206 -13.89 5.35 -1.01
CA GLY A 206 -12.59 5.54 -1.63
C GLY A 206 -12.15 4.36 -2.50
N ASP A 207 -12.33 3.14 -2.03
CA ASP A 207 -12.04 1.91 -2.78
C ASP A 207 -12.87 1.85 -4.07
N ALA A 208 -14.18 2.11 -3.97
CA ALA A 208 -15.08 2.12 -5.12
C ALA A 208 -14.72 3.22 -6.13
N LEU A 209 -14.39 4.42 -5.63
CA LEU A 209 -13.96 5.54 -6.47
C LEU A 209 -12.60 5.26 -7.13
N GLN A 210 -11.65 4.66 -6.41
CA GLN A 210 -10.34 4.29 -6.94
C GLN A 210 -10.48 3.24 -8.05
N ALA A 211 -11.25 2.18 -7.82
CA ALA A 211 -11.50 1.14 -8.82
C ALA A 211 -12.20 1.71 -10.07
N PHE A 212 -13.18 2.59 -9.88
CA PHE A 212 -13.84 3.28 -10.98
C PHE A 212 -12.89 4.21 -11.75
N PHE A 213 -12.09 5.01 -11.03
CA PHE A 213 -11.15 5.95 -11.61
C PHE A 213 -10.02 5.25 -12.38
N GLU A 214 -9.49 4.17 -11.81
CA GLU A 214 -8.52 3.29 -12.45
C GLU A 214 -9.07 2.69 -13.75
N THR A 215 -10.32 2.19 -13.70
CA THR A 215 -10.99 1.65 -14.88
C THR A 215 -11.15 2.71 -15.97
N LEU A 216 -11.60 3.91 -15.59
CA LEU A 216 -11.76 5.02 -16.54
C LEU A 216 -10.43 5.44 -17.15
N ILE A 217 -9.37 5.62 -16.36
CA ILE A 217 -8.06 5.99 -16.88
C ILE A 217 -7.56 4.91 -17.81
N LEU A 218 -7.37 3.68 -17.33
CA LEU A 218 -6.69 2.65 -18.10
C LEU A 218 -7.47 2.26 -19.37
N SER A 219 -8.80 2.19 -19.32
CA SER A 219 -9.61 1.90 -20.53
C SER A 219 -9.62 3.03 -21.56
N SER A 220 -9.32 4.26 -21.16
CA SER A 220 -9.36 5.44 -22.02
C SER A 220 -8.00 5.84 -22.60
N LEU A 221 -6.91 5.21 -22.16
CA LEU A 221 -5.56 5.52 -22.60
C LEU A 221 -5.35 5.10 -24.05
N VAL A 222 -4.96 6.07 -24.87
CA VAL A 222 -4.48 5.83 -26.23
C VAL A 222 -3.01 6.25 -26.29
N PHE A 223 -2.14 5.30 -26.64
CA PHE A 223 -0.71 5.56 -26.78
C PHE A 223 -0.40 6.32 -28.07
N ILE A 224 0.41 7.38 -27.96
CA ILE A 224 0.92 8.11 -29.11
C ILE A 224 2.16 7.37 -29.63
N SER A 225 2.05 6.70 -30.78
CA SER A 225 3.22 6.11 -31.45
C SER A 225 4.02 7.19 -32.17
N VAL A 226 5.22 7.51 -31.69
CA VAL A 226 6.13 8.50 -32.30
C VAL A 226 6.82 7.99 -33.58
N ARG A 227 6.71 6.69 -33.89
CA ARG A 227 7.22 6.11 -35.15
C ARG A 227 6.15 6.12 -36.23
N ASP A 228 5.90 7.28 -36.80
CA ASP A 228 5.41 7.38 -38.18
C ASP A 228 6.59 7.28 -39.16
#